data_AF-A0A7V5P9J3-F1
#
_entry.id   AF-A0A7V5P9J3-F1
#
_cell.length_a   1.000
_cell.length_b   1.000
_cell.length_c   1.000
_cell.angle_alpha   90.00
_cell.angle_beta   90.00
_cell.angle_gamma   90.00
#
_symmetry.space_group_name_H-M   'P 1'
#
loop_
_entity.id
_entity.type
_entity.pdbx_description
1 polymer ?
#
loop_
_entity_poly.entity_id
_entity_poly.type
_entity_poly.pdbx_seq_one_letter_code
_entity_poly.pdbx_strand_id
1 'polypeptide(L)'
;MDQGPVQATPSYPQGPEITSNDKTMGLLAYIIPPIGSAIILLSENNKNRPFQRYHAMQALGLLVVYILAAIIVSIGGMILAAILHAIGSVVACCVNVVLPLAILAAAIYCAVQAYQGKVFEIPYLSAFMIQRGWLKRV
;
A
#
# COMPACT_ATOMS: atom_id res chain seq x y z
N MET A 1 56.36 -10.20 4.83
CA MET A 1 55.06 -9.77 4.29
C MET A 1 54.02 -10.26 5.28
N ASP A 2 53.74 -9.43 6.28
CA ASP A 2 52.83 -9.74 7.39
C ASP A 2 51.40 -9.55 6.90
N GLN A 3 50.67 -10.66 6.69
CA GLN A 3 49.24 -10.58 6.42
C GLN A 3 48.54 -10.34 7.75
N GLY A 4 48.18 -9.08 7.99
CA GLY A 4 47.37 -8.69 9.15
C GLY A 4 46.11 -9.55 9.26
N PRO A 5 45.56 -9.70 10.48
CA PRO A 5 44.48 -10.65 10.75
C PRO A 5 43.30 -10.41 9.80
N VAL A 6 42.96 -11.43 9.03
CA VAL A 6 41.78 -11.46 8.16
C VAL A 6 40.56 -11.27 9.06
N GLN A 7 40.04 -10.04 9.10
CA GLN A 7 38.85 -9.73 9.88
C GLN A 7 37.67 -10.46 9.23
N ALA A 8 37.23 -11.55 9.85
CA ALA A 8 35.98 -12.21 9.49
C ALA A 8 34.84 -11.23 9.80
N THR A 9 34.29 -10.60 8.78
CA THR A 9 33.06 -9.83 8.91
C THR A 9 31.95 -10.79 9.38
N PRO A 10 31.29 -10.53 10.53
CA PRO A 10 30.21 -11.39 10.97
C PRO A 10 29.10 -11.35 9.93
N SER A 11 28.87 -12.49 9.27
CA SER A 11 27.78 -12.67 8.31
C SER A 11 26.47 -12.78 9.09
N TYR A 12 25.93 -11.63 9.51
CA TYR A 12 24.50 -11.56 9.82
C TYR A 12 23.74 -12.09 8.61
N PRO A 13 22.72 -12.97 8.78
CA PRO A 13 21.86 -13.38 7.68
C PRO A 13 21.26 -12.11 7.11
N GLN A 14 21.81 -11.62 5.99
CA GLN A 14 21.23 -10.49 5.29
C GLN A 14 19.85 -10.98 4.88
N GLY A 15 18.79 -10.32 5.36
CA GLY A 15 17.47 -10.52 4.77
C GLY A 15 17.57 -10.40 3.25
N PRO A 16 16.68 -11.06 2.48
CA PRO A 16 16.77 -11.05 1.02
C PRO A 16 16.93 -9.62 0.51
N GLU A 17 18.02 -9.36 -0.21
CA GLU A 17 18.39 -8.04 -0.71
C GLU A 17 17.23 -7.43 -1.52
N ILE A 18 16.87 -6.18 -1.22
CA ILE A 18 15.84 -5.44 -1.96
C ILE A 18 16.44 -4.97 -3.29
N THR A 19 16.04 -5.62 -4.38
CA THR A 19 16.53 -5.31 -5.73
C THR A 19 15.83 -4.10 -6.33
N SER A 20 16.39 -3.54 -7.41
CA SER A 20 15.71 -2.50 -8.17
C SER A 20 14.35 -2.96 -8.72
N ASN A 21 14.22 -4.23 -9.09
CA ASN A 21 12.95 -4.78 -9.57
C ASN A 21 11.90 -4.83 -8.44
N ASP A 22 12.32 -5.16 -7.21
CA ASP A 22 11.43 -5.16 -6.05
C ASP A 22 10.83 -3.78 -5.80
N LYS A 23 11.65 -2.72 -5.94
CA LYS A 23 11.23 -1.31 -5.81
C LYS A 23 10.23 -0.90 -6.88
N THR A 24 10.49 -1.27 -8.14
CA THR A 24 9.58 -1.00 -9.27
C THR A 24 8.23 -1.71 -9.10
N MET A 25 8.25 -2.97 -8.68
CA MET A 25 7.01 -3.71 -8.42
C MET A 25 6.26 -3.13 -7.23
N GLY A 26 6.95 -2.76 -6.15
CA GLY A 26 6.35 -2.07 -5.00
C GLY A 26 5.68 -0.75 -5.38
N LEU A 27 6.32 0.06 -6.22
CA LEU A 27 5.74 1.29 -6.80
C LEU A 27 4.47 0.95 -7.62
N LEU A 28 4.56 -0.03 -8.53
CA LEU A 28 3.46 -0.41 -9.43
C LEU A 28 2.20 -0.83 -8.66
N ALA A 29 2.39 -1.52 -7.53
CA ALA A 29 1.29 -1.89 -6.64
C ALA A 29 0.46 -0.68 -6.20
N TYR A 30 1.05 0.50 -5.99
CA TYR A 30 0.32 1.69 -5.56
C TYR A 30 -0.24 2.53 -6.72
N ILE A 31 0.41 2.52 -7.88
CA ILE A 31 -0.06 3.28 -9.06
C ILE A 31 -1.33 2.65 -9.64
N ILE A 32 -1.38 1.32 -9.68
CA ILE A 32 -2.55 0.59 -10.18
C ILE A 32 -2.93 -0.49 -9.16
N PRO A 33 -3.54 -0.11 -8.00
CA PRO A 33 -3.79 -1.02 -6.88
C PRO A 33 -4.39 -2.38 -7.23
N PRO A 34 -5.47 -2.49 -8.03
CA PRO A 34 -6.05 -3.80 -8.32
C PRO A 34 -5.12 -4.65 -9.19
N ILE A 35 -4.57 -4.08 -10.26
CA ILE A 35 -3.81 -4.81 -11.27
C ILE A 35 -2.37 -5.06 -10.78
N GLY A 36 -1.67 -4.05 -10.28
CA GLY A 36 -0.30 -4.17 -9.77
C GLY A 36 -0.20 -5.16 -8.61
N SER A 37 -1.15 -5.12 -7.68
CA SER A 37 -1.20 -6.08 -6.57
C SER A 37 -1.51 -7.49 -7.06
N ALA A 38 -2.46 -7.65 -7.99
CA ALA A 38 -2.77 -8.95 -8.58
C ALA A 38 -1.56 -9.55 -9.30
N ILE A 39 -0.83 -8.76 -10.09
CA ILE A 39 0.40 -9.21 -10.77
C ILE A 39 1.41 -9.75 -9.77
N ILE A 40 1.66 -9.03 -8.67
CA ILE A 40 2.66 -9.45 -7.67
C ILE A 40 2.19 -10.70 -6.92
N LEU A 41 0.95 -10.72 -6.46
CA LEU A 41 0.43 -11.77 -5.59
C LEU A 41 0.17 -13.08 -6.33
N LEU A 42 -0.15 -13.02 -7.62
CA LEU A 42 -0.43 -14.19 -8.45
C LEU A 42 0.81 -14.69 -9.20
N SER A 43 1.79 -13.83 -9.48
CA SER A 43 3.02 -14.22 -10.19
C SER A 43 3.92 -15.09 -9.32
N GLU A 44 4.37 -16.22 -9.86
CA GLU A 44 5.27 -17.15 -9.18
C GLU A 44 6.65 -16.53 -8.87
N ASN A 45 7.10 -15.62 -9.74
CA ASN A 45 8.39 -14.93 -9.60
C ASN A 45 8.36 -13.85 -8.52
N ASN A 46 7.18 -13.25 -8.28
CA ASN A 46 7.05 -12.06 -7.44
C ASN A 46 6.42 -12.36 -6.08
N LYS A 47 5.48 -13.29 -5.97
CA LYS A 47 4.74 -13.58 -4.72
C LYS A 47 5.62 -14.07 -3.58
N ASN A 48 6.79 -14.62 -3.92
CA ASN A 48 7.80 -15.12 -2.98
C ASN A 48 8.76 -14.03 -2.49
N ARG A 49 8.71 -12.82 -3.07
CA ARG A 49 9.52 -11.66 -2.64
C ARG A 49 8.80 -10.94 -1.49
N PRO A 50 9.33 -10.95 -0.25
CA PRO A 50 8.64 -10.38 0.90
C PRO A 50 8.32 -8.89 0.75
N PHE A 51 9.27 -8.12 0.21
CA PHE A 51 9.10 -6.68 -0.05
C PHE A 51 7.94 -6.40 -1.02
N GLN A 52 7.92 -7.06 -2.18
CA GLN A 52 6.88 -6.85 -3.18
C GLN A 52 5.51 -7.26 -2.63
N ARG A 53 5.43 -8.43 -1.98
CA ARG A 53 4.20 -8.93 -1.38
C ARG A 53 3.66 -8.00 -0.30
N TYR A 54 4.53 -7.38 0.50
CA TYR A 54 4.14 -6.42 1.53
C TYR A 54 3.42 -5.21 0.93
N HIS A 55 4.06 -4.53 -0.03
CA HIS A 55 3.48 -3.36 -0.67
C HIS A 55 2.25 -3.71 -1.52
N ALA A 56 2.21 -4.89 -2.16
CA ALA A 56 1.04 -5.38 -2.88
C ALA A 56 -0.17 -5.59 -1.96
N MET A 57 0.01 -6.27 -0.82
CA MET A 57 -1.08 -6.46 0.15
C MET A 57 -1.54 -5.12 0.71
N GLN A 58 -0.61 -4.25 1.09
CA GLN A 58 -0.92 -2.93 1.65
C GLN A 58 -1.67 -2.04 0.65
N ALA A 59 -1.27 -2.01 -0.63
CA ALA A 59 -1.97 -1.27 -1.68
C ALA A 59 -3.38 -1.82 -1.93
N LEU A 60 -3.54 -3.15 -1.93
CA LEU A 60 -4.86 -3.78 -2.05
C LEU A 60 -5.75 -3.45 -0.84
N GLY A 61 -5.19 -3.47 0.37
CA GLY A 61 -5.90 -3.04 1.57
C GLY A 61 -6.36 -1.58 1.50
N LEU A 62 -5.50 -0.69 1.00
CA LEU A 62 -5.83 0.73 0.81
C LEU A 62 -6.97 0.92 -0.20
N LEU A 63 -6.96 0.16 -1.29
CA LEU A 63 -8.06 0.14 -2.27
C LEU A 63 -9.38 -0.30 -1.65
N VAL A 64 -9.37 -1.37 -0.85
CA VAL A 64 -10.57 -1.88 -0.17
C VAL A 64 -11.12 -0.82 0.81
N VAL A 65 -10.24 -0.19 1.60
CA VAL A 65 -10.65 0.90 2.51
C VAL A 65 -11.28 2.05 1.73
N TYR A 66 -10.69 2.46 0.60
CA TYR A 66 -11.26 3.49 -0.24
C TYR A 66 -12.66 3.12 -0.76
N ILE A 67 -12.84 1.91 -1.30
CA ILE A 67 -14.14 1.44 -1.81
C ILE A 67 -15.20 1.45 -0.70
N LEU A 68 -14.86 0.94 0.48
CA LEU A 68 -15.78 0.93 1.63
C LEU A 68 -16.14 2.35 2.08
N ALA A 69 -15.16 3.23 2.20
CA ALA A 69 -15.40 4.63 2.55
C ALA A 69 -16.27 5.33 1.50
N ALA A 70 -16.00 5.12 0.20
CA ALA A 70 -16.79 5.69 -0.89
C ALA A 70 -18.25 5.22 -0.84
N ILE A 71 -18.50 3.93 -0.59
CA ILE A 71 -19.86 3.38 -0.46
C ILE A 71 -20.60 4.00 0.74
N ILE A 72 -19.96 4.04 1.91
CA ILE A 72 -20.57 4.58 3.15
C ILE A 72 -20.95 6.05 2.96
N VAL A 73 -20.01 6.87 2.47
CA VAL A 73 -20.26 8.30 2.28
C VAL A 73 -21.29 8.54 1.16
N SER A 74 -21.28 7.74 0.10
CA SER A 74 -22.27 7.86 -0.98
C SER A 74 -23.69 7.55 -0.50
N ILE A 75 -23.87 6.43 0.23
CA ILE A 75 -25.20 6.05 0.76
C ILE A 75 -25.69 7.10 1.77
N GLY A 76 -24.84 7.50 2.73
CA GLY A 76 -25.19 8.54 3.69
C GLY A 76 -25.51 9.88 3.02
N GLY A 77 -24.75 10.22 1.98
CA GLY A 77 -24.96 11.41 1.16
C GLY A 77 -26.29 11.40 0.41
N MET A 78 -26.67 10.29 -0.20
CA MET A 78 -27.96 10.16 -0.88
C MET A 78 -29.14 10.35 0.08
N ILE A 79 -29.07 9.75 1.28
CA ILE A 79 -30.12 9.89 2.30
C ILE A 79 -30.22 11.37 2.75
N LEU A 80 -29.08 12.01 3.03
CA LEU A 80 -29.05 13.40 3.49
C LEU A 80 -29.51 14.38 2.40
N ALA A 81 -29.13 14.12 1.13
CA ALA A 81 -29.54 14.89 -0.02
C ALA A 81 -31.06 14.86 -0.23
N ALA A 82 -31.68 13.69 -0.07
CA ALA A 82 -33.13 13.52 -0.20
C ALA A 82 -33.93 14.33 0.83
N ILE A 83 -33.37 14.55 2.02
CA ILE A 83 -34.04 15.28 3.11
C ILE A 83 -33.75 16.79 3.02
N LEU A 84 -32.49 17.18 2.82
CA LEU A 84 -32.06 18.58 2.99
C LEU A 84 -31.86 19.34 1.67
N HIS A 85 -32.02 18.71 0.50
CA HIS A 85 -31.98 19.24 -0.88
C HIS A 85 -30.71 20.05 -1.30
N ALA A 86 -30.22 20.96 -0.47
CA ALA A 86 -29.02 21.77 -0.69
C ALA A 86 -27.70 21.13 -0.21
N ILE A 87 -27.75 20.19 0.77
CA ILE A 87 -26.52 19.56 1.33
C ILE A 87 -25.99 18.42 0.44
N GLY A 88 -26.83 17.86 -0.42
CA GLY A 88 -26.45 16.78 -1.33
C GLY A 88 -25.28 17.14 -2.25
N SER A 89 -25.19 18.40 -2.68
CA SER A 89 -24.10 18.88 -3.56
C SER A 89 -22.74 18.94 -2.85
N VAL A 90 -22.71 19.31 -1.58
CA VAL A 90 -21.47 19.33 -0.77
C VAL A 90 -20.98 17.91 -0.51
N VAL A 91 -21.89 16.98 -0.17
CA VAL A 91 -21.51 15.57 0.03
C VAL A 91 -21.05 14.94 -1.28
N ALA A 92 -21.72 15.24 -2.40
CA ALA A 92 -21.27 14.80 -3.72
C ALA A 92 -19.87 15.32 -4.05
N CYS A 93 -19.54 16.57 -3.70
CA CYS A 93 -18.19 17.12 -3.87
C CYS A 93 -17.15 16.36 -3.02
N CYS A 94 -17.45 16.10 -1.75
CA CYS A 94 -16.55 15.35 -0.86
C CYS A 94 -16.25 13.94 -1.38
N VAL A 95 -17.27 13.24 -1.88
CA VAL A 95 -17.13 11.86 -2.41
C VAL A 95 -16.40 11.83 -3.75
N ASN A 96 -16.73 12.74 -4.67
CA ASN A 96 -16.24 12.66 -6.04
C ASN A 96 -14.91 13.41 -6.26
N VAL A 97 -14.52 14.29 -5.35
CA VAL A 97 -13.32 15.12 -5.49
C VAL A 97 -12.37 14.94 -4.32
N VAL A 98 -12.83 15.22 -3.10
CA VAL A 98 -11.93 15.25 -1.93
C VAL A 98 -11.39 13.87 -1.58
N LEU A 99 -12.26 12.86 -1.50
CA LEU A 99 -11.87 11.50 -1.13
C LEU A 99 -10.91 10.85 -2.15
N PRO A 100 -11.17 10.91 -3.49
CA PRO A 100 -10.24 10.39 -4.48
C PRO A 100 -8.90 11.11 -4.47
N LEU A 101 -8.88 12.44 -4.29
CA LEU A 101 -7.63 13.20 -4.21
C LEU A 101 -6.81 12.83 -2.97
N ALA A 102 -7.45 12.66 -1.80
CA ALA A 102 -6.78 12.25 -0.58
C ALA A 102 -6.15 10.85 -0.73
N ILE A 103 -6.88 9.90 -1.32
CA ILE A 103 -6.38 8.55 -1.57
C ILE A 103 -5.29 8.54 -2.65
N LEU A 104 -5.43 9.35 -3.70
CA LEU A 104 -4.40 9.49 -4.73
C LEU A 104 -3.10 10.05 -4.13
N ALA A 105 -3.18 11.09 -3.29
CA ALA A 105 -2.03 11.63 -2.59
C ALA A 105 -1.36 10.58 -1.68
N ALA A 106 -2.17 9.83 -0.92
CA ALA A 106 -1.67 8.73 -0.09
C ALA A 106 -1.01 7.63 -0.93
N ALA A 107 -1.61 7.24 -2.06
CA ALA A 107 -1.06 6.25 -2.97
C ALA A 107 0.26 6.71 -3.59
N ILE A 108 0.36 7.97 -4.04
CA ILE A 108 1.61 8.54 -4.57
C ILE A 108 2.70 8.54 -3.49
N TYR A 109 2.38 9.00 -2.27
CA TYR A 109 3.32 8.96 -1.17
C TYR A 109 3.82 7.53 -0.90
N CYS A 110 2.90 6.57 -0.82
CA CYS A 110 3.23 5.16 -0.63
C CYS A 110 4.09 4.59 -1.77
N ALA A 111 3.78 4.97 -3.01
CA ALA A 111 4.51 4.57 -4.21
C ALA A 111 5.96 5.08 -4.14
N VAL A 112 6.16 6.36 -3.81
CA VAL A 112 7.50 6.96 -3.67
C VAL A 112 8.31 6.26 -2.59
N GLN A 113 7.70 5.96 -1.45
CA GLN A 113 8.37 5.26 -0.35
C GLN A 113 8.76 3.82 -0.75
N ALA A 114 7.88 3.10 -1.46
CA ALA A 114 8.18 1.78 -2.00
C ALA A 114 9.32 1.85 -3.05
N TYR A 115 9.34 2.87 -3.89
CA TYR A 115 10.41 3.06 -4.87
C TYR A 115 11.76 3.38 -4.23
N GLN A 116 11.76 4.05 -3.07
CA GLN A 116 12.96 4.25 -2.26
C GLN A 116 13.44 2.97 -1.54
N GLY A 117 12.68 1.87 -1.64
CA GLY A 117 12.98 0.61 -0.96
C GLY A 117 12.63 0.62 0.54
N LYS A 118 11.77 1.54 0.98
CA LYS A 118 11.37 1.66 2.38
C LYS A 118 10.10 0.86 2.64
N VAL A 119 10.15 -0.01 3.65
CA VAL A 119 8.97 -0.64 4.23
C VAL A 119 8.39 0.30 5.28
N PHE A 120 7.07 0.52 5.26
CA PHE A 120 6.40 1.42 6.20
C PHE A 120 5.00 0.90 6.52
N GLU A 121 4.56 1.13 7.76
CA GLU A 121 3.23 0.78 8.21
C GLU A 121 2.28 1.98 8.06
N ILE A 122 1.10 1.77 7.45
CA ILE A 122 0.01 2.74 7.48
C ILE A 122 -0.73 2.53 8.81
N PRO A 123 -0.89 3.57 9.64
CA PRO A 123 -1.56 3.44 10.93
C PRO A 123 -2.98 2.93 10.74
N TYR A 124 -3.44 2.10 11.69
CA TYR A 124 -4.71 1.36 11.66
C TYR A 124 -4.80 0.29 10.56
N LEU A 125 -4.47 0.60 9.30
CA LEU A 125 -4.59 -0.34 8.18
C LEU A 125 -3.55 -1.47 8.26
N SER A 126 -2.25 -1.14 8.28
CA SER A 126 -1.21 -2.17 8.34
C SER A 126 -1.31 -2.98 9.62
N ALA A 127 -1.61 -2.34 10.75
CA ALA A 127 -1.85 -3.02 12.02
C ALA A 127 -3.01 -4.02 11.94
N PHE A 128 -4.15 -3.62 11.37
CA PHE A 128 -5.29 -4.50 11.14
C PHE A 128 -4.92 -5.68 10.24
N MET A 129 -4.22 -5.43 9.13
CA MET A 129 -3.81 -6.49 8.20
C MET A 129 -2.80 -7.46 8.81
N ILE A 130 -1.90 -6.98 9.67
CA ILE A 130 -0.97 -7.82 10.44
C ILE A 130 -1.74 -8.68 11.44
N GLN A 131 -2.69 -8.09 12.17
CA GLN A 131 -3.54 -8.82 13.14
C GLN A 131 -4.37 -9.91 12.47
N ARG A 132 -4.87 -9.68 11.25
CA ARG A 132 -5.59 -10.67 10.43
C ARG A 132 -4.68 -11.72 9.76
N GLY A 133 -3.35 -11.57 9.85
CA GLY A 133 -2.37 -12.45 9.22
C GLY A 133 -2.21 -12.26 7.71
N TRP A 134 -2.78 -11.20 7.14
CA TRP A 134 -2.70 -10.89 5.70
C TRP A 134 -1.35 -10.25 5.33
N LEU A 135 -0.79 -9.48 6.26
CA LEU A 135 0.48 -8.78 6.11
C LEU A 135 1.49 -9.34 7.12
N LYS A 136 2.73 -9.57 6.71
CA LYS A 136 3.83 -9.97 7.60
C LYS A 136 4.78 -8.79 7.75
N ARG A 137 5.30 -8.55 8.96
CA ARG A 137 6.41 -7.60 9.13
C ARG A 137 7.63 -8.12 8.38
N VAL A 138 8.27 -7.22 7.63
CA VAL A 138 9.45 -7.47 6.80
C VAL A 138 10.61 -6.66 7.34
#